data_AF-A0A0F9VN47-F1
#
_entry.id   AF-A0A0F9VN47-F1
#
_cell.length_a   1.000
_cell.length_b   1.000
_cell.length_c   1.000
_cell.angle_alpha   90.00
_cell.angle_beta   90.00
_cell.angle_gamma   90.00
#
_symmetry.space_group_name_H-M   'P 1'
#
loop_
_entity.id
_entity.type
_entity.pdbx_description
1 polymer ?
#
loop_
_entity_poly.entity_id
_entity_poly.type
_entity_poly.pdbx_seq_one_letter_code
_entity_poly.pdbx_strand_id
1 'polypeptide(L)'
;MVQLQRQKAEALIRKGISFNVKNELKLSDRLMRAALLKNVEKKKDFNVLAEYHENFWKETGRKYFLEKENILQDFFLPKCLPVFEKLQNLLNDKSQNFHTIVEIGTGTGDVLNYLSTEFPQIDRFVGIDLSVEQIDFNKKKYEQNIKTEFVVTDGFDWAK
;
A
#
# COMPACT_ATOMS: atom_id res chain seq x y z
N MET A 1 18.55 -15.82 21.12
CA MET A 1 17.09 -15.96 20.96
C MET A 1 16.71 -16.31 19.52
N VAL A 2 17.06 -15.50 18.51
CA VAL A 2 16.76 -15.79 17.08
C VAL A 2 17.32 -17.14 16.62
N GLN A 3 18.60 -17.42 16.87
CA GLN A 3 19.22 -18.72 16.51
C GLN A 3 18.62 -19.91 17.26
N LEU A 4 18.05 -19.69 18.45
CA LEU A 4 17.44 -20.74 19.28
C LEU A 4 15.97 -21.00 18.90
N GLN A 5 15.34 -20.08 18.16
CA GLN A 5 13.94 -20.16 17.74
C GLN A 5 13.82 -19.86 16.24
N ARG A 6 14.62 -20.56 15.44
CA ARG A 6 14.75 -20.33 13.99
C ARG A 6 13.41 -20.35 13.26
N GLN A 7 12.59 -21.39 13.47
CA GLN A 7 11.27 -21.51 12.85
C GLN A 7 10.36 -20.30 13.14
N LYS A 8 10.45 -19.78 14.37
CA LYS A 8 9.68 -18.61 14.79
C LYS A 8 10.19 -17.33 14.11
N ALA A 9 11.50 -17.18 13.99
CA ALA A 9 12.10 -16.06 13.26
C ALA A 9 11.69 -16.08 11.78
N GLU A 10 11.72 -17.25 11.14
CA GLU A 10 11.28 -17.43 9.75
C GLU A 10 9.79 -17.10 9.58
N ALA A 11 8.94 -17.53 10.51
CA ALA A 11 7.51 -17.18 10.50
C ALA A 11 7.27 -15.67 10.66
N LEU A 12 8.08 -14.98 11.47
CA LEU A 12 8.00 -13.52 11.64
C LEU A 12 8.48 -12.78 10.40
N ILE A 13 9.52 -13.28 9.73
CA ILE A 13 10.04 -12.72 8.47
C ILE A 13 8.97 -12.81 7.37
N ARG A 14 8.33 -13.98 7.23
CA ARG A 14 7.27 -14.18 6.22
C ARG A 14 6.09 -13.23 6.41
N LYS A 15 5.71 -12.93 7.65
CA LYS A 15 4.64 -11.95 7.95
C LYS A 15 5.09 -10.49 7.82
N GLY A 16 6.38 -10.27 7.53
CA GLY A 16 6.99 -8.95 7.53
C GLY A 16 7.38 -8.46 8.92
N ILE A 17 8.49 -7.73 8.98
CA ILE A 17 9.07 -7.25 10.25
C ILE A 17 8.90 -5.75 10.49
N SER A 18 8.42 -5.00 9.50
CA SER A 18 8.37 -3.53 9.54
C SER A 18 7.07 -2.99 10.15
N PHE A 19 5.93 -3.64 9.88
CA PHE A 19 4.61 -3.21 10.34
C PHE A 19 3.92 -4.29 11.17
N ASN A 20 2.94 -3.88 11.96
CA ASN A 20 2.11 -4.80 12.72
C ASN A 20 0.64 -4.48 12.48
N VAL A 21 -0.19 -5.53 12.49
CA VAL A 21 -1.64 -5.40 12.51
C VAL A 21 -2.08 -5.60 13.95
N LYS A 22 -2.83 -4.63 14.51
CA LYS A 22 -3.22 -4.57 15.93
C LYS A 22 -2.02 -4.75 16.89
N ASN A 23 -2.27 -5.43 18.01
CA ASN A 23 -1.32 -5.77 19.07
C ASN A 23 -1.02 -7.28 19.12
N GLU A 24 -1.09 -7.98 17.98
CA GLU A 24 -0.99 -9.46 17.92
C GLU A 24 0.39 -10.01 18.33
N LEU A 25 1.42 -9.15 18.35
CA LEU A 25 2.78 -9.52 18.70
C LEU A 25 3.04 -9.41 20.19
N LYS A 26 3.50 -10.52 20.77
CA LYS A 26 4.02 -10.55 22.14
C LYS A 26 5.35 -9.79 22.21
N LEU A 27 5.77 -9.41 23.42
CA LEU A 27 7.04 -8.71 23.62
C LEU A 27 8.24 -9.46 22.99
N SER A 28 8.27 -10.79 23.13
CA SER A 28 9.34 -11.59 22.52
C SER A 28 9.36 -11.53 21.00
N ASP A 29 8.20 -11.46 20.34
CA ASP A 29 8.11 -11.33 18.88
C ASP A 29 8.63 -9.97 18.42
N ARG A 30 8.28 -8.91 19.16
CA ARG A 30 8.75 -7.55 18.90
C ARG A 30 10.26 -7.45 19.05
N LEU A 31 10.82 -8.03 20.11
CA LEU A 31 12.26 -8.06 20.34
C LEU A 31 13.00 -8.89 19.27
N MET A 32 12.43 -10.02 18.85
CA MET A 32 12.98 -10.82 17.75
C MET A 32 12.99 -10.03 16.44
N ARG A 33 11.87 -9.38 16.08
CA ARG A 33 11.79 -8.52 14.89
C ARG A 33 12.77 -7.36 14.93
N ALA A 34 12.88 -6.68 16.07
CA ALA A 34 13.85 -5.59 16.26
C ALA A 34 15.30 -6.07 16.09
N ALA A 35 15.64 -7.25 16.64
CA ALA A 35 16.96 -7.84 16.46
C ALA A 35 17.23 -8.23 15.01
N LEU A 36 16.25 -8.80 14.30
CA LEU A 36 16.36 -9.14 12.88
C LEU A 36 16.58 -7.88 12.04
N LEU A 37 15.77 -6.83 12.24
CA LEU A 37 15.90 -5.54 11.56
C LEU A 37 17.29 -4.94 11.77
N LYS A 38 17.70 -4.78 13.03
CA LYS A 38 18.98 -4.18 13.41
C LYS A 38 20.19 -4.94 12.85
N ASN A 39 20.08 -6.27 12.74
CA ASN A 39 21.15 -7.08 12.16
C ASN A 39 21.29 -6.85 10.65
N VAL A 40 20.19 -6.71 9.93
CA VAL A 40 20.20 -6.42 8.48
C VAL A 40 20.64 -4.98 8.22
N GLU A 41 20.15 -4.02 9.01
CA GLU A 41 20.60 -2.61 8.96
C GLU A 41 22.10 -2.47 9.20
N LYS A 42 22.65 -3.17 10.21
CA LYS A 42 24.09 -3.16 10.50
C LYS A 42 24.92 -3.67 9.31
N LYS A 43 24.37 -4.63 8.56
CA LYS A 43 25.00 -5.17 7.34
C LYS A 43 24.75 -4.29 6.10
N LYS A 44 23.88 -3.28 6.21
CA LYS A 44 23.42 -2.43 5.09
C LYS A 44 22.85 -3.24 3.93
N ASP A 45 22.19 -4.35 4.24
CA ASP A 45 21.60 -5.24 3.25
C ASP A 45 20.17 -4.77 2.94
N PHE A 46 20.08 -3.77 2.06
CA PHE A 46 18.81 -3.12 1.72
C PHE A 46 17.89 -4.04 0.92
N ASN A 47 18.43 -5.05 0.23
CA ASN A 47 17.62 -6.02 -0.51
C ASN A 47 16.78 -6.87 0.45
N VAL A 48 17.39 -7.33 1.54
CA VAL A 48 16.66 -8.08 2.58
C VAL A 48 15.65 -7.19 3.30
N LEU A 49 15.94 -5.90 3.52
CA LEU A 49 14.96 -4.96 4.08
C LEU A 49 13.76 -4.74 3.16
N ALA A 50 14.00 -4.65 1.86
CA ALA A 50 12.94 -4.54 0.85
C ALA A 50 12.09 -5.82 0.83
N GLU A 51 12.70 -7.01 0.83
CA GLU A 51 12.00 -8.30 0.90
C GLU A 51 11.11 -8.38 2.15
N TYR A 52 11.62 -7.96 3.31
CA TYR A 52 10.83 -7.92 4.54
C TYR A 52 9.61 -7.00 4.46
N HIS A 53 9.74 -5.88 3.74
CA HIS A 53 8.66 -4.92 3.55
C HIS A 53 7.63 -5.44 2.54
N GLU A 54 8.09 -6.02 1.44
CA GLU A 54 7.27 -6.65 0.41
C GLU A 54 6.45 -7.81 0.98
N ASN A 55 7.09 -8.69 1.77
CA ASN A 55 6.43 -9.79 2.46
C ASN A 55 5.29 -9.32 3.36
N PHE A 56 5.46 -8.19 4.05
CA PHE A 56 4.37 -7.60 4.84
C PHE A 56 3.14 -7.31 3.98
N TRP A 57 3.32 -6.61 2.85
CA TRP A 57 2.19 -6.20 2.01
C TRP A 57 1.54 -7.38 1.29
N LYS A 58 2.33 -8.31 0.76
CA LYS A 58 1.82 -9.51 0.09
C LYS A 58 1.02 -10.40 1.04
N GLU A 59 1.55 -10.68 2.23
CA GLU A 59 0.97 -11.68 3.14
C GLU A 59 0.00 -11.10 4.17
N THR A 60 0.14 -9.81 4.51
CA THR A 60 -0.59 -9.18 5.63
C THR A 60 -1.33 -7.90 5.24
N GLY A 61 -1.10 -7.37 4.03
CA GLY A 61 -1.66 -6.09 3.57
C GLY A 61 -3.17 -6.00 3.70
N ARG A 62 -3.92 -7.00 3.23
CA ARG A 62 -5.39 -7.01 3.36
C ARG A 62 -5.87 -6.84 4.79
N LYS A 63 -5.29 -7.60 5.71
CA LYS A 63 -5.66 -7.54 7.13
C LYS A 63 -5.41 -6.14 7.71
N TYR A 64 -4.31 -5.50 7.30
CA TYR A 64 -4.01 -4.12 7.68
C TYR A 64 -5.07 -3.13 7.17
N PHE A 65 -5.61 -3.34 5.97
CA PHE A 65 -6.61 -2.47 5.38
C PHE A 65 -8.05 -2.69 5.89
N LEU A 66 -8.40 -3.89 6.35
CA LEU A 66 -9.70 -4.16 7.00
C LEU A 66 -9.99 -3.22 8.18
N GLU A 67 -8.95 -2.70 8.82
CA GLU A 67 -9.08 -1.81 9.99
C GLU A 67 -9.15 -0.32 9.61
N LYS A 68 -9.16 -0.01 8.31
CA LYS A 68 -9.00 1.34 7.78
C LYS A 68 -10.17 1.80 6.89
N GLU A 69 -11.36 1.26 7.12
CA GLU A 69 -12.54 1.48 6.26
C GLU A 69 -12.90 2.97 6.04
N ASN A 70 -12.46 3.89 6.91
CA ASN A 70 -12.73 5.33 6.79
C ASN A 70 -11.49 6.20 6.55
N ILE A 71 -10.36 5.64 6.13
CA ILE A 71 -9.11 6.41 6.00
C ILE A 71 -9.23 7.61 5.04
N LEU A 72 -10.09 7.52 4.01
CA LEU A 72 -10.40 8.65 3.13
C LEU A 72 -10.95 9.83 3.92
N GLN A 73 -11.99 9.60 4.73
CA GLN A 73 -12.69 10.63 5.50
C GLN A 73 -11.89 11.09 6.72
N ASP A 74 -11.25 10.15 7.42
CA ASP A 74 -10.60 10.42 8.70
C ASP A 74 -9.18 11.01 8.53
N PHE A 75 -8.55 10.78 7.37
CA PHE A 75 -7.16 11.19 7.13
C PHE A 75 -6.97 11.96 5.83
N PHE A 76 -7.35 11.40 4.68
CA PHE A 76 -6.97 11.98 3.39
C PHE A 76 -7.73 13.27 3.08
N LEU A 77 -9.06 13.34 3.23
CA LEU A 77 -9.78 14.59 2.96
C LEU A 77 -9.35 15.71 3.92
N PRO A 78 -9.26 15.50 5.25
CA PRO A 78 -8.84 16.58 6.15
C PRO A 78 -7.41 17.09 5.90
N LYS A 79 -6.49 16.23 5.41
CA LYS A 79 -5.06 16.56 5.31
C LYS A 79 -4.56 16.80 3.90
N CYS A 80 -5.17 16.18 2.92
CA CYS A 80 -4.72 16.15 1.53
C CYS A 80 -5.68 16.87 0.57
N LEU A 81 -6.86 17.32 1.02
CA LEU A 81 -7.77 18.09 0.16
C LEU A 81 -7.09 19.30 -0.52
N PRO A 82 -6.25 20.12 0.16
CA PRO A 82 -5.55 21.22 -0.51
C PRO A 82 -4.58 20.75 -1.62
N VAL A 83 -4.10 19.50 -1.55
CA VAL A 83 -3.27 18.90 -2.59
C VAL A 83 -4.14 18.45 -3.76
N PHE A 84 -5.29 17.83 -3.50
CA PHE A 84 -6.24 17.42 -4.54
C PHE A 84 -6.80 18.62 -5.32
N GLU A 85 -7.12 19.72 -4.65
CA GLU A 85 -7.57 20.96 -5.31
C GLU A 85 -6.49 21.55 -6.22
N LYS A 86 -5.22 21.58 -5.76
CA LYS A 86 -4.09 22.01 -6.59
C LYS A 86 -3.90 21.11 -7.80
N LEU A 87 -4.01 19.79 -7.61
CA LEU A 87 -3.91 18.83 -8.70
C LEU A 87 -5.05 19.05 -9.70
N GLN A 88 -6.29 19.25 -9.26
CA GLN A 88 -7.42 19.54 -10.14
C GLN A 88 -7.18 20.77 -11.01
N ASN A 89 -6.63 21.84 -10.42
CA ASN A 89 -6.29 23.06 -11.14
C ASN A 89 -5.23 22.81 -12.22
N LEU A 90 -4.20 22.01 -11.92
CA LEU A 90 -3.18 21.62 -12.89
C LEU A 90 -3.77 20.75 -14.00
N LEU A 91 -4.65 19.82 -13.67
CA LEU A 91 -5.30 18.95 -14.66
C LEU A 91 -6.32 19.71 -15.55
N ASN A 92 -6.83 20.85 -15.10
CA ASN A 92 -7.71 21.71 -15.87
C ASN A 92 -6.94 22.70 -16.78
N ASP A 93 -5.62 22.84 -16.59
CA ASP A 93 -4.77 23.61 -17.49
C ASP A 93 -4.68 22.89 -18.84
N LYS A 94 -5.31 23.50 -19.87
CA LYS A 94 -5.41 22.92 -21.22
C LYS A 94 -4.09 22.88 -21.99
N SER A 95 -2.98 23.35 -21.40
CA SER A 95 -1.66 23.23 -22.01
C SER A 95 -1.17 21.78 -22.11
N GLN A 96 -1.69 20.88 -21.26
CA GLN A 96 -1.36 19.46 -21.26
C GLN A 96 -2.60 18.59 -20.99
N ASN A 97 -2.83 17.58 -21.83
CA ASN A 97 -3.93 16.64 -21.64
C ASN A 97 -3.42 15.35 -20.99
N PHE A 98 -3.80 15.14 -19.73
CA PHE A 98 -3.55 13.88 -19.03
C PHE A 98 -4.77 12.96 -19.20
N HIS A 99 -4.52 11.71 -19.61
CA HIS A 99 -5.60 10.73 -19.83
C HIS A 99 -5.69 9.69 -18.71
N THR A 100 -4.63 9.50 -17.92
CA THR A 100 -4.57 8.44 -16.89
C THR A 100 -3.87 8.90 -15.63
N ILE A 101 -4.44 8.52 -14.49
CA ILE A 101 -3.83 8.63 -13.17
C ILE A 101 -3.51 7.22 -12.67
N VAL A 102 -2.27 7.03 -12.19
CA VAL A 102 -1.82 5.79 -11.55
C VAL A 102 -1.51 6.07 -10.09
N GLU A 103 -2.15 5.35 -9.16
CA GLU A 103 -1.84 5.39 -7.73
C GLU A 103 -0.98 4.16 -7.35
N ILE A 104 0.27 4.42 -6.96
CA ILE A 104 1.20 3.40 -6.45
C ILE A 104 0.97 3.19 -4.96
N GLY A 105 0.65 1.95 -4.56
CA GLY A 105 0.25 1.63 -3.20
C GLY A 105 -1.19 2.06 -2.91
N THR A 106 -2.12 1.66 -3.79
CA THR A 106 -3.53 2.10 -3.75
C THR A 106 -4.31 1.63 -2.52
N GLY A 107 -3.81 0.60 -1.81
CA GLY A 107 -4.42 0.14 -0.57
C GLY A 107 -5.91 -0.20 -0.74
N THR A 108 -6.80 0.52 -0.05
CA THR A 108 -8.26 0.29 -0.13
C THR A 108 -8.91 0.75 -1.43
N GLY A 109 -8.21 1.52 -2.26
CA GLY A 109 -8.76 2.12 -3.47
C GLY A 109 -9.73 3.28 -3.22
N ASP A 110 -9.98 3.68 -1.96
CA ASP A 110 -10.95 4.73 -1.64
C ASP A 110 -10.53 6.10 -2.18
N VAL A 111 -9.25 6.43 -2.07
CA VAL A 111 -8.69 7.67 -2.60
C VAL A 111 -8.81 7.68 -4.13
N LEU A 112 -8.34 6.64 -4.80
CA LEU A 112 -8.43 6.55 -6.27
C LEU A 112 -9.87 6.66 -6.78
N ASN A 113 -10.80 5.95 -6.14
CA ASN A 113 -12.22 6.02 -6.50
C ASN A 113 -12.78 7.43 -6.28
N TYR A 114 -12.43 8.10 -5.18
CA TYR A 114 -12.80 9.50 -4.95
C TYR A 114 -12.22 10.43 -6.04
N LEU A 115 -10.94 10.29 -6.38
CA LEU A 115 -10.34 11.09 -7.46
C LEU A 115 -11.01 10.84 -8.82
N SER A 116 -11.52 9.63 -9.06
CA SER A 116 -12.24 9.32 -10.30
C SER A 116 -13.55 10.08 -10.47
N THR A 117 -14.17 10.52 -9.37
CA THR A 117 -15.36 11.37 -9.40
C THR A 117 -15.00 12.85 -9.46
N GLU A 118 -13.94 13.26 -8.75
CA GLU A 118 -13.52 14.67 -8.69
C GLU A 118 -12.81 15.15 -9.97
N PHE A 119 -12.16 14.25 -10.70
CA PHE A 119 -11.40 14.59 -11.91
C PHE A 119 -12.06 14.00 -13.17
N PRO A 120 -13.23 14.52 -13.59
CA PRO A 120 -13.98 13.97 -14.72
C PRO A 120 -13.24 14.06 -16.06
N GLN A 121 -12.25 14.95 -16.17
CA GLN A 121 -11.38 15.13 -17.33
C GLN A 121 -10.38 13.98 -17.54
N ILE A 122 -10.20 13.11 -16.55
CA ILE A 122 -9.34 11.94 -16.66
C ILE A 122 -10.19 10.74 -17.08
N ASP A 123 -9.68 10.01 -18.07
CA ASP A 123 -10.40 8.89 -18.69
C ASP A 123 -10.25 7.60 -17.89
N ARG A 124 -9.09 7.40 -17.25
CA ARG A 124 -8.71 6.13 -16.63
C ARG A 124 -7.93 6.31 -15.33
N PHE A 125 -8.24 5.47 -14.35
CA PHE A 125 -7.64 5.46 -13.02
C PHE A 125 -7.13 4.06 -12.71
N VAL A 126 -5.86 3.94 -12.35
CA VAL A 126 -5.18 2.66 -12.16
C VAL A 126 -4.60 2.57 -10.76
N GLY A 127 -5.13 1.68 -9.95
CA GLY A 127 -4.61 1.42 -8.61
C GLY A 127 -3.70 0.22 -8.63
N ILE A 128 -2.44 0.39 -8.23
CA ILE A 128 -1.50 -0.73 -8.13
C ILE A 128 -1.10 -0.98 -6.67
N ASP A 129 -1.04 -2.25 -6.29
CA ASP A 129 -0.59 -2.69 -4.97
C ASP A 129 0.03 -4.09 -5.05
N LEU A 130 0.86 -4.44 -4.07
CA LEU A 130 1.51 -5.75 -3.96
C LEU A 130 0.53 -6.81 -3.41
N SER A 131 -0.49 -6.41 -2.65
CA SER A 131 -1.40 -7.33 -1.98
C SER A 131 -2.48 -7.87 -2.94
N VAL A 132 -2.33 -9.12 -3.37
CA VAL A 132 -3.30 -9.83 -4.23
C VAL A 132 -4.71 -9.77 -3.65
N GLU A 133 -4.85 -10.16 -2.38
CA GLU A 133 -6.15 -10.22 -1.70
C GLU A 133 -6.81 -8.84 -1.61
N GLN A 134 -6.04 -7.78 -1.38
CA GLN A 134 -6.56 -6.42 -1.34
C GLN A 134 -7.02 -5.95 -2.73
N ILE A 135 -6.24 -6.22 -3.77
CA ILE A 135 -6.58 -5.83 -5.14
C ILE A 135 -7.82 -6.57 -5.62
N ASP A 136 -7.93 -7.87 -5.34
CA ASP A 136 -9.13 -8.64 -5.69
C ASP A 136 -10.38 -8.14 -4.95
N PHE A 137 -10.22 -7.68 -3.71
CA PHE A 137 -11.31 -7.01 -3.02
C PHE A 137 -11.66 -5.67 -3.66
N ASN A 138 -10.70 -4.83 -4.02
CA ASN A 138 -10.96 -3.54 -4.65
C ASN A 138 -11.70 -3.72 -5.99
N LYS A 139 -11.28 -4.69 -6.81
CA LYS A 139 -11.98 -5.04 -8.07
C LYS A 139 -13.46 -5.33 -7.84
N LYS A 140 -13.80 -6.10 -6.79
CA LYS A 140 -15.19 -6.39 -6.43
C LYS A 140 -15.91 -5.16 -5.86
N LYS A 141 -15.26 -4.40 -4.97
CA LYS A 141 -15.83 -3.22 -4.32
C LYS A 141 -16.22 -2.13 -5.32
N TYR A 142 -15.42 -1.95 -6.37
CA TYR A 142 -15.60 -0.88 -7.37
C TYR A 142 -15.93 -1.41 -8.76
N GLU A 143 -16.50 -2.62 -8.88
CA GLU A 143 -16.83 -3.24 -10.18
C GLU A 143 -17.74 -2.37 -11.07
N GLN A 144 -18.54 -1.49 -10.46
CA GLN A 144 -19.46 -0.58 -11.16
C GLN A 144 -18.76 0.68 -11.69
N ASN A 145 -17.54 0.99 -11.23
CA ASN A 145 -16.77 2.14 -11.69
C ASN A 145 -15.88 1.75 -12.88
N ILE A 146 -16.42 1.88 -14.09
CA ILE A 146 -15.75 1.49 -15.33
C ILE A 146 -14.45 2.27 -15.64
N LYS A 147 -14.23 3.42 -14.99
CA LYS A 147 -13.00 4.22 -15.17
C LYS A 147 -11.85 3.71 -14.32
N THR A 148 -12.13 2.91 -13.29
CA THR A 148 -11.14 2.47 -12.31
C THR A 148 -10.77 1.01 -12.52
N GLU A 149 -9.47 0.73 -12.57
CA GLU A 149 -8.93 -0.63 -12.60
C GLU A 149 -7.91 -0.84 -11.47
N PHE A 150 -7.76 -2.09 -11.04
CA PHE A 150 -6.83 -2.46 -9.98
C PHE A 150 -5.92 -3.60 -10.42
N VAL A 151 -4.61 -3.44 -10.23
CA VAL A 151 -3.59 -4.38 -10.72
C VAL A 151 -2.65 -4.79 -9.59
N VAL A 152 -2.35 -6.09 -9.52
CA VAL A 152 -1.31 -6.61 -8.63
C VAL A 152 0.03 -6.45 -9.34
N THR A 153 0.85 -5.52 -8.87
CA THR A 153 2.20 -5.33 -9.40
C THR A 153 3.06 -4.54 -8.42
N ASP A 154 4.37 -4.68 -8.55
CA ASP A 154 5.32 -3.74 -7.95
C ASP A 154 5.35 -2.43 -8.77
N GLY A 155 5.50 -1.30 -8.09
CA GLY A 155 5.54 0.02 -8.73
C GLY A 155 6.79 0.25 -9.58
N PHE A 156 7.93 -0.34 -9.21
CA PHE A 156 9.15 -0.30 -10.04
C PHE A 156 9.01 -1.15 -11.29
N ASP A 157 8.32 -2.28 -11.21
CA ASP A 157 8.09 -3.13 -12.38
C ASP A 157 7.06 -2.53 -13.33
N TRP A 158 6.07 -1.80 -12.81
CA TRP A 158 5.07 -1.08 -13.62
C TRP A 158 5.66 0.09 -14.42
N ALA A 159 6.65 0.79 -13.86
CA ALA A 159 7.23 1.98 -14.47
C ALA A 159 8.30 1.72 -15.53
N LYS A 160 8.64 0.44 -15.79
CA LYS A 160 9.58 0.01 -16.83
C LYS A 160 8.90 -0.08 -18.20
#